data_AF-A0A4R5GC25-F1
#
_entry.id   AF-A0A4R5GC25-F1
#
_cell.length_a   1.000
_cell.length_b   1.000
_cell.length_c   1.000
_cell.angle_alpha   90.00
_cell.angle_beta   90.00
_cell.angle_gamma   90.00
#
_symmetry.space_group_name_H-M   'P 1'
#
loop_
_entity.id
_entity.type
_entity.pdbx_description
1 polymer ?
#
loop_
_entity_poly.entity_id
_entity_poly.type
_entity_poly.pdbx_seq_one_letter_code
_entity_poly.pdbx_strand_id
1 'polypeptide(L)'
;MTGAVEQTLTQTQTVDTQTLLSGLLGAVASGSGAAGTLGNVQAAPLTVRAAVTYRGKNASGQDVFDVRGSAGNWTLELGDRNKTAPLQMKLELLNLTQSGQLLYRPDGLPAAQTLTQTMRLHLTLTQADGSQMQLTLRLNQNVQFR
;
A
#
# COMPACT_ATOMS: atom_id res chain seq x y z
N MET A 1 27.68 18.59 24.84
CA MET A 1 26.82 18.45 23.66
C MET A 1 27.22 17.17 22.94
N THR A 2 26.62 16.03 23.31
CA THR A 2 26.80 14.76 22.61
C THR A 2 25.88 14.77 21.40
N GLY A 3 26.47 14.85 20.20
CA GLY A 3 25.70 14.79 18.95
C GLY A 3 24.99 13.44 18.87
N ALA A 4 23.66 13.46 18.80
CA ALA A 4 22.90 12.25 18.48
C ALA A 4 23.37 11.77 17.10
N VAL A 5 23.87 10.54 17.03
CA VAL A 5 24.24 9.91 15.76
C VAL A 5 22.94 9.63 15.02
N GLU A 6 22.73 10.30 13.89
CA GLU A 6 21.59 10.00 13.03
C GLU A 6 21.71 8.55 12.56
N GLN A 7 20.72 7.74 12.87
CA GLN A 7 20.70 6.33 12.50
C GLN A 7 19.57 6.08 11.52
N THR A 8 19.92 5.57 10.33
CA THR A 8 18.94 5.19 9.31
C THR A 8 18.83 3.67 9.24
N LEU A 9 17.62 3.15 9.42
CA LEU A 9 17.28 1.77 9.13
C LEU A 9 16.47 1.72 7.84
N THR A 10 16.93 0.94 6.87
CA THR A 10 16.18 0.65 5.64
C THR A 10 15.72 -0.80 5.65
N GLN A 11 14.43 -1.00 5.37
CA GLN A 11 13.83 -2.32 5.24
C GLN A 11 13.13 -2.44 3.89
N THR A 12 13.42 -3.52 3.19
CA THR A 12 12.70 -3.91 1.97
C THR A 12 11.89 -5.16 2.31
N GLN A 13 10.59 -5.13 2.04
CA GLN A 13 9.70 -6.25 2.23
C GLN A 13 9.01 -6.55 0.90
N THR A 14 9.03 -7.82 0.50
CA THR A 14 8.20 -8.31 -0.60
C THR A 14 6.94 -8.91 0.02
N VAL A 15 5.81 -8.31 -0.30
CA VAL A 15 4.51 -8.75 0.15
C VAL A 15 3.93 -9.68 -0.91
N ASP A 16 3.60 -10.90 -0.49
CA ASP A 16 2.83 -11.83 -1.32
C ASP A 16 1.35 -11.40 -1.34
N THR A 17 1.05 -10.51 -2.28
CA THR A 17 -0.30 -9.97 -2.46
C THR A 17 -1.28 -11.01 -3.01
N GLN A 18 -0.79 -12.07 -3.68
CA GLN A 18 -1.63 -13.17 -4.16
C GLN A 18 -2.26 -13.88 -2.97
N THR A 19 -1.46 -14.23 -1.97
CA THR A 19 -1.95 -14.90 -0.75
C THR A 19 -2.86 -13.98 0.07
N LEU A 20 -2.50 -12.71 0.24
CA LEU A 20 -3.33 -11.75 0.98
C LEU A 20 -4.70 -11.52 0.33
N LEU A 21 -4.73 -11.29 -0.98
CA LEU A 21 -5.95 -10.98 -1.71
C LEU A 21 -6.82 -12.21 -1.91
N SER A 22 -6.24 -13.39 -2.14
CA SER A 22 -7.02 -14.62 -2.19
C SER A 22 -7.68 -14.95 -0.85
N GLY A 23 -7.01 -14.70 0.28
CA GLY A 23 -7.61 -14.83 1.61
C GLY A 23 -8.75 -13.83 1.86
N LEU A 24 -8.53 -12.54 1.54
CA LEU A 24 -9.55 -11.49 1.71
C LEU A 24 -10.77 -11.73 0.82
N LEU A 25 -10.56 -11.99 -0.46
CA LEU A 25 -11.63 -12.21 -1.43
C LEU A 25 -12.35 -13.53 -1.17
N GLY A 26 -11.65 -14.57 -0.71
CA GLY A 26 -12.27 -15.81 -0.27
C GLY A 26 -13.24 -15.60 0.90
N ALA A 27 -12.88 -14.76 1.88
CA ALA A 27 -13.74 -14.43 3.01
C ALA A 27 -14.98 -13.57 2.62
N VAL A 28 -14.85 -12.69 1.61
CA VAL A 28 -15.97 -11.88 1.11
C VAL A 28 -16.90 -12.69 0.19
N ALA A 29 -16.34 -13.58 -0.63
CA ALA A 29 -17.11 -14.44 -1.52
C ALA A 29 -17.97 -15.46 -0.76
N SER A 30 -17.45 -16.00 0.36
CA SER A 30 -18.21 -16.91 1.22
C SER A 30 -19.37 -16.23 1.95
N GLY A 31 -19.27 -14.93 2.24
CA GLY A 31 -20.33 -14.15 2.90
C GLY A 31 -21.40 -13.58 1.95
N SER A 32 -21.12 -13.46 0.65
CA SER A 32 -22.01 -12.79 -0.32
C SER A 32 -22.77 -13.73 -1.26
N GLY A 33 -22.54 -15.05 -1.18
CA GLY A 33 -23.11 -16.02 -2.10
C GLY A 33 -22.56 -15.94 -3.53
N ALA A 34 -21.56 -15.07 -3.77
CA ALA A 34 -20.86 -14.91 -5.05
C ALA A 34 -19.77 -15.97 -5.27
N ALA A 35 -20.01 -17.19 -4.81
CA ALA A 35 -19.11 -18.32 -4.97
C ALA A 35 -19.06 -18.75 -6.44
N GLY A 36 -18.23 -18.09 -7.25
CA GLY A 36 -17.99 -18.49 -8.64
C GLY A 36 -17.44 -17.40 -9.56
N THR A 37 -17.57 -16.12 -9.23
CA THR A 37 -17.20 -15.02 -10.16
C THR A 37 -15.79 -14.47 -9.95
N LEU A 38 -15.12 -14.79 -8.84
CA LEU A 38 -13.76 -14.35 -8.52
C LEU A 38 -12.68 -15.42 -8.77
N GLY A 39 -13.01 -16.48 -9.51
CA GLY A 39 -12.26 -17.75 -9.54
C GLY A 39 -10.80 -17.68 -9.97
N ASN A 40 -10.32 -16.57 -10.55
CA ASN A 40 -8.94 -16.40 -10.96
C ASN A 40 -8.46 -14.99 -10.61
N VAL A 41 -7.84 -14.85 -9.43
CA VAL A 41 -7.11 -13.67 -9.01
C VAL A 41 -5.64 -13.93 -9.30
N GLN A 42 -4.98 -13.03 -10.02
CA GLN A 42 -3.53 -13.08 -10.25
C GLN A 42 -2.92 -11.76 -9.85
N ALA A 43 -2.06 -11.79 -8.84
CA ALA A 43 -1.37 -10.64 -8.30
C ALA A 43 0.13 -10.88 -8.36
N ALA A 44 0.88 -9.91 -8.89
CA ALA A 44 2.33 -9.96 -8.79
C ALA A 44 2.78 -9.76 -7.32
N PRO A 45 3.95 -10.23 -6.89
CA PRO A 45 4.52 -9.81 -5.61
C PRO A 45 4.72 -8.28 -5.60
N LEU A 46 4.40 -7.63 -4.47
CA LEU A 46 4.61 -6.19 -4.31
C LEU A 46 5.85 -5.96 -3.45
N THR A 47 6.88 -5.34 -4.02
CA THR A 47 8.06 -4.91 -3.24
C THR A 47 7.83 -3.51 -2.69
N VAL A 48 7.89 -3.41 -1.37
CA VAL A 48 7.81 -2.16 -0.60
C VAL A 48 9.16 -1.90 0.04
N ARG A 49 9.66 -0.67 -0.09
CA ARG A 49 10.87 -0.20 0.57
C ARG A 49 10.49 0.91 1.54
N ALA A 50 10.88 0.76 2.79
CA ALA A 50 10.73 1.77 3.83
C ALA A 50 12.09 2.11 4.44
N ALA A 51 12.29 3.38 4.77
CA ALA A 51 13.44 3.88 5.50
C ALA A 51 12.94 4.71 6.67
N VAL A 52 13.46 4.42 7.85
CA VAL A 52 13.18 5.15 9.09
C VAL A 52 14.51 5.72 9.60
N THR A 53 14.55 7.03 9.79
CA THR A 53 15.74 7.74 10.26
C THR A 53 15.45 8.33 11.62
N TYR A 54 16.18 7.89 12.64
CA TYR A 54 16.14 8.52 13.95
C TYR A 54 16.94 9.84 13.90
N ARG A 55 16.27 10.94 14.27
CA ARG A 55 16.82 12.31 14.23
C ARG A 55 17.28 12.80 15.61
N GLY A 56 17.10 12.00 16.66
CA GLY A 56 17.36 12.41 18.04
C GLY A 56 16.09 12.91 18.75
N LYS A 57 16.29 13.72 19.79
CA LYS A 57 15.21 14.31 20.59
C LYS A 57 14.91 15.74 20.17
N ASN A 58 13.64 16.14 20.15
CA ASN A 58 13.24 17.53 19.95
C ASN A 58 13.35 18.36 21.24
N ALA A 59 13.00 19.65 21.18
CA ALA A 59 13.04 20.56 22.33
C ALA A 59 12.12 20.13 23.49
N SER A 60 11.09 19.34 23.21
CA SER A 60 10.16 18.77 24.19
C SER A 60 10.62 17.41 24.73
N GLY A 61 11.81 16.93 24.36
CA GLY A 61 12.39 15.66 24.79
C GLY A 61 11.84 14.42 24.07
N GLN A 62 11.02 14.58 23.03
CA GLN A 62 10.42 13.48 22.26
C GLN A 62 11.40 12.96 21.22
N ASP A 63 11.42 11.64 21.03
CA ASP A 63 12.18 10.96 20.01
C ASP A 63 11.55 11.18 18.63
N VAL A 64 12.36 11.61 17.67
CA VAL A 64 11.93 12.01 16.33
C VAL A 64 12.41 10.99 15.30
N PHE A 65 11.48 10.47 14.51
CA PHE A 65 11.77 9.54 13.44
C PHE A 65 11.20 10.04 12.12
N ASP A 66 12.04 10.23 11.12
CA ASP A 66 11.60 10.53 9.76
C ASP A 66 11.36 9.23 8.99
N VAL A 67 10.21 9.10 8.36
CA VAL A 67 9.80 7.92 7.60
C VAL A 67 9.77 8.28 6.12
N ARG A 68 10.31 7.40 5.28
CA ARG A 68 10.17 7.46 3.82
C ARG A 68 9.83 6.06 3.31
N GLY A 69 8.93 5.97 2.35
CA GLY A 69 8.46 4.71 1.79
C GLY A 69 8.23 4.84 0.30
N SER A 70 8.41 3.73 -0.41
CA SER A 70 8.08 3.62 -1.82
C SER A 70 7.69 2.19 -2.16
N ALA A 71 6.77 2.01 -3.09
CA ALA A 71 6.56 0.72 -3.73
C ALA A 71 6.61 0.87 -5.25
N GLY A 72 7.14 -0.17 -5.90
CA GLY A 72 7.23 -0.24 -7.35
C GLY A 72 5.89 -0.51 -8.02
N ASN A 73 5.92 -0.60 -9.34
CA ASN A 73 4.72 -0.93 -10.11
C ASN A 73 4.21 -2.32 -9.72
N TRP A 74 2.90 -2.47 -9.63
CA TRP A 74 2.27 -3.74 -9.28
C TRP A 74 0.96 -3.91 -10.02
N THR A 75 0.65 -5.15 -10.39
CA THR A 75 -0.53 -5.47 -11.19
C THR A 75 -1.31 -6.59 -10.54
N LEU A 76 -2.62 -6.42 -10.54
CA LEU A 76 -3.63 -7.39 -10.17
C LEU A 76 -4.58 -7.58 -11.34
N GLU A 77 -4.81 -8.83 -11.71
CA GLU A 77 -5.75 -9.22 -12.75
C GLU A 77 -6.80 -10.15 -12.15
N LEU A 78 -8.05 -9.90 -12.51
CA LEU A 78 -9.24 -10.59 -12.06
C LEU A 78 -10.06 -10.97 -13.28
N GLY A 79 -10.33 -12.27 -13.42
CA GLY A 79 -11.10 -12.82 -14.54
C GLY A 79 -10.48 -14.11 -15.08
N ASP A 80 -11.26 -14.89 -15.81
CA ASP A 80 -10.75 -16.11 -16.45
C ASP A 80 -9.84 -15.73 -17.65
N ARG A 81 -8.62 -16.28 -17.68
CA ARG A 81 -7.73 -16.22 -18.85
C ARG A 81 -8.40 -16.78 -20.12
N ASN A 82 -9.39 -17.66 -19.99
CA ASN A 82 -10.17 -18.21 -21.10
C ASN A 82 -11.28 -17.26 -21.60
N LYS A 83 -11.39 -16.03 -21.07
CA LYS A 83 -12.36 -15.00 -21.49
C LYS A 83 -13.84 -15.41 -21.42
N THR A 84 -14.15 -16.46 -20.66
CA THR A 84 -15.53 -16.94 -20.44
C THR A 84 -16.27 -16.12 -19.38
N ALA A 85 -15.52 -15.42 -18.52
CA ALA A 85 -16.09 -14.53 -17.52
C ALA A 85 -16.59 -13.22 -18.16
N PRO A 86 -17.79 -12.74 -17.80
CA PRO A 86 -18.40 -11.55 -18.41
C PRO A 86 -17.70 -10.22 -18.07
N LEU A 87 -16.72 -10.24 -17.15
CA LEU A 87 -15.99 -9.06 -16.69
C LEU A 87 -14.52 -9.42 -16.47
N GLN A 88 -13.60 -8.65 -17.07
CA GLN A 88 -12.17 -8.69 -16.74
C GLN A 88 -11.78 -7.37 -16.10
N MET A 89 -11.03 -7.45 -15.01
CA MET A 89 -10.54 -6.29 -14.28
C MET A 89 -9.02 -6.38 -14.12
N LYS A 90 -8.33 -5.29 -14.47
CA LYS A 90 -6.91 -5.13 -14.26
C LYS A 90 -6.69 -3.88 -13.41
N LEU A 91 -6.04 -4.03 -12.28
CA LEU A 91 -5.66 -2.95 -11.37
C LEU A 91 -4.14 -2.86 -11.35
N GLU A 92 -3.62 -1.67 -11.64
CA GLU A 92 -2.20 -1.37 -11.68
C GLU A 92 -1.89 -0.27 -10.67
N LEU A 93 -1.03 -0.57 -9.71
CA LEU A 93 -0.33 0.44 -8.94
C LEU A 93 0.84 0.93 -9.78
N LEU A 94 0.81 2.20 -10.18
CA LEU A 94 1.87 2.83 -10.97
C LEU A 94 2.98 3.41 -10.09
N ASN A 95 2.62 3.86 -8.89
CA ASN A 95 3.55 4.39 -7.91
C ASN A 95 2.85 4.48 -6.55
N LEU A 96 3.59 4.15 -5.49
CA LEU A 96 3.28 4.52 -4.12
C LEU A 96 4.50 5.21 -3.52
N THR A 97 4.31 6.40 -2.98
CA THR A 97 5.31 7.06 -2.11
C THR A 97 4.68 7.43 -0.79
N GLN A 98 5.49 7.37 0.26
CA GLN A 98 5.13 7.79 1.61
C GLN A 98 6.27 8.59 2.22
N SER A 99 5.96 9.65 2.95
CA SER A 99 6.94 10.38 3.73
C SER A 99 6.29 11.01 4.97
N GLY A 100 7.07 11.24 6.01
CA GLY A 100 6.55 11.91 7.19
C GLY A 100 7.44 11.77 8.41
N GLN A 101 6.86 12.03 9.56
CA GLN A 101 7.53 12.02 10.85
C GLN A 101 6.67 11.34 11.91
N LEU A 102 7.31 10.55 12.75
CA LEU A 102 6.75 9.94 13.95
C LEU A 102 7.45 10.54 15.16
N LEU A 103 6.67 10.93 16.16
CA LEU A 103 7.16 11.43 17.43
C LEU A 103 6.79 10.43 18.53
N TYR A 104 7.76 10.07 19.36
CA TYR A 104 7.56 9.21 20.52
C TYR A 104 7.96 9.93 21.80
N ARG A 105 7.18 9.71 22.85
CA ARG A 105 7.51 10.18 24.18
C ARG A 105 8.69 9.37 24.76
N PRO A 106 9.37 9.88 25.81
CA PRO A 106 10.45 9.13 26.47
C PRO A 106 10.04 7.77 27.05
N ASP A 107 8.75 7.57 27.34
CA ASP A 107 8.18 6.28 27.77
C ASP A 107 7.90 5.32 26.60
N GLY A 108 8.22 5.72 25.35
CA GLY A 108 8.07 4.91 24.15
C GLY A 108 6.67 4.94 23.54
N LEU A 109 5.73 5.71 24.11
CA LEU A 109 4.38 5.84 23.54
C LEU A 109 4.35 6.85 22.38
N PRO A 110 3.54 6.60 21.34
CA PRO A 110 3.33 7.59 20.27
C PRO A 110 2.84 8.92 20.83
N ALA A 111 3.51 10.00 20.44
CA ALA A 111 3.13 11.37 20.80
C ALA A 111 2.33 12.03 19.67
N ALA A 112 2.85 11.94 18.45
CA ALA A 112 2.21 12.47 17.26
C ALA A 112 2.74 11.75 16.02
N GLN A 113 1.96 11.78 14.96
CA GLN A 113 2.41 11.29 13.65
C GLN A 113 1.92 12.22 12.55
N THR A 114 2.76 12.46 11.56
CA THR A 114 2.36 13.12 10.33
C THR A 114 2.90 12.31 9.18
N LEU A 115 2.02 11.77 8.34
CA LEU A 115 2.38 10.96 7.18
C LEU A 115 1.65 11.51 5.95
N THR A 116 2.38 11.64 4.85
CA THR A 116 1.84 11.94 3.53
C THR A 116 2.06 10.75 2.64
N GLN A 117 1.01 10.28 1.99
CA GLN A 117 1.03 9.15 1.07
C GLN A 117 0.48 9.60 -0.28
N THR A 118 1.25 9.37 -1.34
CA THR A 118 0.82 9.59 -2.72
C THR A 118 0.74 8.24 -3.42
N MET A 119 -0.40 7.94 -4.01
CA MET A 119 -0.65 6.69 -4.72
C MET A 119 -1.24 6.98 -6.10
N ARG A 120 -0.76 6.27 -7.12
CA ARG A 120 -1.31 6.32 -8.47
C ARG A 120 -1.77 4.93 -8.86
N LEU A 121 -3.07 4.80 -9.11
CA LEU A 121 -3.71 3.57 -9.54
C LEU A 121 -4.27 3.75 -10.94
N HIS A 122 -4.22 2.69 -11.72
CA HIS A 122 -4.89 2.58 -13.01
C HIS A 122 -5.77 1.33 -12.98
N LEU A 123 -7.06 1.52 -13.19
CA LEU A 123 -8.04 0.46 -13.25
C LEU A 123 -8.55 0.35 -14.69
N THR A 124 -8.43 -0.84 -15.26
CA THR A 124 -9.03 -1.18 -16.56
C THR A 124 -10.10 -2.23 -16.34
N LEU A 125 -11.31 -1.95 -16.81
CA LEU A 125 -12.44 -2.85 -16.82
C LEU A 125 -12.78 -3.17 -18.26
N THR A 126 -12.77 -4.45 -18.63
CA THR A 126 -13.18 -4.93 -19.95
C THR A 126 -14.51 -5.65 -19.79
N GLN A 127 -15.53 -5.17 -20.49
CA GLN A 127 -16.86 -5.78 -20.52
C GLN A 127 -16.92 -6.93 -21.53
N ALA A 128 -17.98 -7.74 -21.47
CA ALA A 128 -18.18 -8.89 -22.36
C ALA A 128 -18.27 -8.52 -23.85
N ASP A 129 -18.70 -7.30 -24.18
CA ASP A 129 -18.76 -6.76 -25.55
C ASP A 129 -17.39 -6.28 -26.08
N GLY A 130 -16.33 -6.38 -25.25
CA GLY A 130 -14.98 -5.95 -25.57
C GLY A 130 -14.72 -4.46 -25.32
N SER A 131 -15.72 -3.70 -24.88
CA SER A 131 -15.53 -2.31 -24.49
C SER A 131 -14.64 -2.20 -23.24
N GLN A 132 -13.78 -1.19 -23.22
CA GLN A 132 -12.87 -0.94 -22.11
C GLN A 132 -13.19 0.38 -21.44
N MET A 133 -13.30 0.34 -20.12
CA MET A 133 -13.34 1.51 -19.26
C MET A 133 -12.02 1.61 -18.50
N GLN A 134 -11.36 2.76 -18.61
CA GLN A 134 -10.12 3.04 -17.90
C GLN A 134 -10.35 4.17 -16.90
N LEU A 135 -9.91 3.95 -15.66
CA LEU A 135 -9.97 4.93 -14.58
C LEU A 135 -8.56 5.09 -14.00
N THR A 136 -8.03 6.32 -14.08
CA THR A 136 -6.78 6.66 -13.40
C THR A 136 -7.11 7.40 -12.12
N LEU A 137 -6.71 6.84 -10.97
CA LEU A 137 -6.87 7.47 -9.68
C LEU A 137 -5.52 7.97 -9.18
N ARG A 138 -5.51 9.21 -8.69
CA ARG A 138 -4.41 9.74 -7.88
C ARG A 138 -4.94 10.02 -6.50
N LEU A 139 -4.42 9.30 -5.52
CA LEU A 139 -4.74 9.47 -4.11
C LEU A 139 -3.61 10.21 -3.42
N ASN A 140 -3.90 11.37 -2.82
CA ASN A 140 -2.97 12.05 -1.92
C ASN A 140 -3.62 12.05 -0.54
N GLN A 141 -3.09 11.28 0.40
CA GLN A 141 -3.57 11.24 1.78
C GLN A 141 -2.56 11.94 2.70
N ASN A 142 -3.07 12.76 3.61
CA ASN A 142 -2.32 13.30 4.72
C ASN A 142 -2.96 12.78 6.01
N VAL A 143 -2.20 12.01 6.78
CA VAL A 143 -2.62 11.42 8.05
C VAL A 143 -1.90 12.18 9.16
N GLN A 144 -2.68 12.76 10.05
CA GLN A 144 -2.16 13.41 11.25
C GLN A 144 -2.79 12.77 12.48
N PHE A 145 -1.96 12.42 13.45
CA PHE A 145 -2.36 12.03 14.80
C PHE A 145 -1.64 12.94 15.78
N ARG A 146 -2.36 13.40 16.80
CA ARG A 146 -1.88 14.34 17.82
C ARG A 146 -2.26 13.84 19.19
#